data_AF-A0A7W0H822-F1
#
_entry.id   AF-A0A7W0H822-F1
#
_cell.length_a   1.000
_cell.length_b   1.000
_cell.length_c   1.000
_cell.angle_alpha   90.00
_cell.angle_beta   90.00
_cell.angle_gamma   90.00
#
_symmetry.space_group_name_H-M   'P 1'
#
loop_
_entity.id
_entity.type
_entity.pdbx_description
1 polymer ?
#
loop_
_entity_poly.entity_id
_entity_poly.type
_entity_poly.pdbx_seq_one_letter_code
_entity_poly.pdbx_strand_id
1 'polypeptide(L)'
;MSAVVALLCVSVVTGMVNPSASVARRDDDLREKKQSVEKRIEETSSRIHEVSADLLRAQRLVEQARVDLSSARSYLAQLREQVAEAERYDEEMQRRLENAKIRLQNARLDRKQGRLDVTATRASLASYAVSNYQSGGIGLSSLEVAFDSQDATEAVDSIQDVDTVVNKESVALQELQAQEVLLGLTQERVLETKQSVQQSRAQAAENLVSEQILEAQAAEAEREVARKVQTLRYQRERVEAAKRAELKKLASLEAERERTERMLRELAERRAERRAERQAERRAERQAERKAERQADRAAERRAERRADRNVSPLPPAPPAPPAESSPPPSNDPPEAPVDDAILGYPVSSTYVTSPYGMRLHPVLRVYKLHDGTDFSAACGSAVYAAADGRVAQAYYNAGYGNRIILDHGFVAGVSLATSYNHMTSFA
;
A
#
# COMPACT_ATOMS: atom_id res chain seq x y z
N MET A 1 -30.07 -86.71 -56.57
CA MET A 1 -29.00 -87.71 -56.36
C MET A 1 -28.23 -87.32 -55.12
N SER A 2 -28.22 -88.22 -54.13
CA SER A 2 -27.30 -88.43 -52.98
C SER A 2 -26.56 -87.22 -52.39
N ALA A 3 -26.82 -86.80 -51.14
CA ALA A 3 -26.42 -87.44 -49.87
C ALA A 3 -24.92 -87.76 -49.77
N VAL A 4 -24.16 -87.02 -48.94
CA VAL A 4 -23.10 -87.54 -48.04
C VAL A 4 -22.88 -86.55 -46.88
N VAL A 5 -22.88 -87.14 -45.68
CA VAL A 5 -22.61 -86.63 -44.34
C VAL A 5 -21.10 -86.57 -44.07
N ALA A 6 -20.57 -85.53 -43.38
CA ALA A 6 -19.28 -85.61 -42.69
C ALA A 6 -19.17 -84.59 -41.52
N LEU A 7 -19.35 -85.15 -40.32
CA LEU A 7 -18.71 -84.90 -39.02
C LEU A 7 -18.23 -83.48 -38.59
N LEU A 8 -18.93 -83.02 -37.55
CA LEU A 8 -18.45 -82.35 -36.33
C LEU A 8 -16.93 -82.40 -36.03
N CYS A 9 -16.37 -81.21 -35.78
CA CYS A 9 -15.39 -80.95 -34.72
C CYS A 9 -15.58 -79.50 -34.23
N VAL A 10 -16.58 -79.29 -33.37
CA VAL A 10 -16.72 -78.04 -32.61
C VAL A 10 -15.89 -78.20 -31.35
N SER A 11 -14.67 -77.68 -31.36
CA SER A 11 -13.87 -77.45 -30.16
C SER A 11 -14.50 -76.28 -29.40
N VAL A 12 -15.43 -76.61 -28.49
CA VAL A 12 -15.89 -75.67 -27.46
C VAL A 12 -14.72 -75.43 -26.51
N VAL A 13 -13.93 -74.40 -26.79
CA VAL A 13 -13.04 -73.81 -25.79
C VAL A 13 -13.94 -73.09 -24.79
N THR A 14 -14.30 -73.78 -23.70
CA THR A 14 -14.87 -73.15 -22.52
C THR A 14 -13.82 -72.21 -21.93
N GLY A 15 -13.84 -70.94 -22.35
CA GLY A 15 -13.10 -69.88 -21.69
C GLY A 15 -13.63 -69.72 -20.27
N MET A 16 -12.89 -70.25 -19.28
CA MET A 16 -13.04 -69.85 -17.90
C MET A 16 -12.65 -68.37 -17.79
N VAL A 17 -13.63 -67.48 -17.95
CA VAL A 17 -13.46 -66.08 -17.60
C VAL A 17 -13.41 -66.03 -16.08
N ASN A 18 -12.19 -66.00 -15.53
CA ASN A 18 -11.95 -65.89 -14.10
C ASN A 18 -12.47 -64.53 -13.60
N PRO A 19 -13.61 -64.46 -12.89
CA PRO A 19 -14.28 -63.20 -12.57
C PRO A 19 -13.38 -62.28 -11.73
N SER A 20 -12.57 -62.89 -10.87
CA SER A 20 -11.65 -62.24 -9.94
C SER A 20 -10.62 -61.32 -10.61
N ALA A 21 -10.12 -61.69 -11.80
CA ALA A 21 -9.14 -60.87 -12.53
C ALA A 21 -9.76 -59.61 -13.16
N SER A 22 -11.03 -59.70 -13.59
CA SER A 22 -11.77 -58.57 -14.16
C SER A 22 -12.20 -57.56 -13.09
N VAL A 23 -12.43 -58.04 -11.87
CA VAL A 23 -12.89 -57.26 -10.72
C VAL A 23 -11.75 -56.52 -10.05
N ALA A 24 -10.55 -57.11 -9.97
CA ALA A 24 -9.34 -56.43 -9.47
C ALA A 24 -8.93 -55.24 -10.36
N ARG A 25 -8.90 -55.43 -11.69
CA ARG A 25 -8.57 -54.35 -12.64
C ARG A 25 -9.50 -53.14 -12.52
N ARG A 26 -10.80 -53.37 -12.31
CA ARG A 26 -11.79 -52.29 -12.17
C ARG A 26 -11.63 -51.49 -10.87
N ASP A 27 -11.14 -52.10 -9.80
CA ASP A 27 -10.86 -51.40 -8.53
C ASP A 27 -9.64 -50.49 -8.64
N ASP A 28 -8.62 -50.93 -9.38
CA ASP A 28 -7.42 -50.15 -9.65
C ASP A 28 -7.77 -48.94 -10.53
N ASP A 29 -8.62 -49.12 -11.55
CA ASP A 29 -9.16 -48.02 -12.35
C ASP A 29 -9.87 -46.94 -11.49
N LEU A 30 -10.63 -47.34 -10.46
CA LEU A 30 -11.31 -46.41 -9.56
C LEU A 30 -10.34 -45.72 -8.59
N ARG A 31 -9.21 -46.34 -8.27
CA ARG A 31 -8.13 -45.75 -7.46
C ARG A 31 -7.36 -44.71 -8.26
N GLU A 32 -6.96 -45.05 -9.48
CA GLU A 32 -6.26 -44.13 -10.38
C GLU A 32 -7.12 -42.91 -10.72
N LYS A 33 -8.41 -43.12 -11.00
CA LYS A 33 -9.36 -42.01 -11.22
C LYS A 33 -9.48 -41.09 -10.00
N LYS A 34 -9.53 -41.66 -8.79
CA LYS A 34 -9.58 -40.86 -7.55
C LYS A 34 -8.31 -39.99 -7.42
N GLN A 35 -7.13 -40.57 -7.57
CA GLN A 35 -5.86 -39.84 -7.47
C GLN A 35 -5.74 -38.74 -8.53
N SER A 36 -6.19 -39.01 -9.76
CA SER A 36 -6.23 -38.01 -10.83
C SER A 36 -7.15 -36.83 -10.47
N VAL A 37 -8.32 -37.10 -9.89
CA VAL A 37 -9.29 -36.09 -9.46
C VAL A 37 -8.73 -35.25 -8.29
N GLU A 38 -8.08 -35.87 -7.30
CA GLU A 38 -7.44 -35.16 -6.18
C GLU A 38 -6.31 -34.24 -6.66
N LYS A 39 -5.46 -34.72 -7.58
CA LYS A 39 -4.40 -33.90 -8.19
C LYS A 39 -4.95 -32.65 -8.88
N ARG A 40 -6.07 -32.78 -9.61
CA ARG A 40 -6.74 -31.64 -10.26
C ARG A 40 -7.26 -30.60 -9.27
N ILE A 41 -7.73 -31.01 -8.09
CA ILE A 41 -8.16 -30.08 -7.03
C ILE A 41 -6.96 -29.29 -6.50
N GLU A 42 -5.83 -29.95 -6.28
CA GLU A 42 -4.60 -29.31 -5.82
C GLU A 42 -4.05 -28.30 -6.84
N GLU A 43 -3.98 -28.69 -8.12
CA GLU A 43 -3.58 -27.80 -9.22
C GLU A 43 -4.53 -26.59 -9.36
N THR A 44 -5.83 -26.80 -9.20
CA THR A 44 -6.83 -25.72 -9.23
C THR A 44 -6.69 -24.77 -8.04
N SER A 45 -6.42 -25.31 -6.85
CA SER A 45 -6.22 -24.50 -5.64
C SER A 45 -4.93 -23.65 -5.72
N SER A 46 -3.84 -24.22 -6.26
CA SER A 46 -2.60 -23.47 -6.51
C SER A 46 -2.82 -22.30 -7.46
N ARG A 47 -3.55 -22.53 -8.57
CA ARG A 47 -3.91 -21.47 -9.53
C ARG A 47 -4.72 -20.35 -8.89
N ILE A 48 -5.65 -20.65 -7.96
CA ILE A 48 -6.40 -19.63 -7.21
C ILE A 48 -5.49 -18.76 -6.33
N HIS A 49 -4.44 -19.34 -5.73
CA HIS A 49 -3.48 -18.57 -4.94
C HIS A 49 -2.64 -17.61 -5.79
N GLU A 50 -2.24 -18.04 -7.00
CA GLU A 50 -1.48 -17.22 -7.95
C GLU A 50 -2.27 -15.97 -8.36
N VAL A 51 -3.57 -16.13 -8.67
CA VAL A 51 -4.51 -15.02 -8.94
C VAL A 51 -4.47 -13.93 -7.87
N SER A 52 -4.44 -14.34 -6.59
CA SER A 52 -4.42 -13.40 -5.46
C SER A 52 -3.09 -12.63 -5.38
N ALA A 53 -1.97 -13.28 -5.72
CA ALA A 53 -0.65 -12.65 -5.71
C ALA A 53 -0.53 -11.58 -6.81
N ASP A 54 -1.13 -11.79 -7.97
CA ASP A 54 -1.07 -10.88 -9.11
C ASP A 54 -1.80 -9.57 -8.81
N LEU A 55 -2.99 -9.66 -8.21
CA LEU A 55 -3.75 -8.49 -7.78
C LEU A 55 -3.00 -7.69 -6.71
N LEU A 56 -2.36 -8.37 -5.75
CA LEU A 56 -1.52 -7.71 -4.74
C LEU A 56 -0.33 -6.98 -5.36
N ARG A 57 0.35 -7.58 -6.35
CA ARG A 57 1.44 -6.90 -7.08
C ARG A 57 0.94 -5.65 -7.80
N ALA A 58 -0.21 -5.73 -8.45
CA ALA A 58 -0.82 -4.60 -9.16
C ALA A 58 -1.24 -3.48 -8.20
N GLN A 59 -1.80 -3.81 -7.03
CA GLN A 59 -2.13 -2.83 -5.98
C GLN A 59 -0.90 -2.09 -5.46
N ARG A 60 0.23 -2.79 -5.25
CA ARG A 60 1.49 -2.14 -4.85
C ARG A 60 1.97 -1.11 -5.84
N LEU A 61 1.82 -1.36 -7.15
CA LEU A 61 2.16 -0.38 -8.19
C LEU A 61 1.31 0.89 -8.11
N VAL A 62 0.02 0.77 -7.77
CA VAL A 62 -0.85 1.92 -7.54
C VAL A 62 -0.40 2.71 -6.32
N GLU A 63 -0.07 2.06 -5.21
CA GLU A 63 0.42 2.76 -4.01
C GLU A 63 1.77 3.45 -4.28
N GLN A 64 2.71 2.79 -4.97
CA GLN A 64 3.95 3.43 -5.38
C GLN A 64 3.69 4.67 -6.26
N ALA A 65 2.81 4.57 -7.26
CA ALA A 65 2.46 5.70 -8.12
C ALA A 65 1.80 6.86 -7.34
N ARG A 66 1.07 6.58 -6.25
CA ARG A 66 0.52 7.62 -5.36
C ARG A 66 1.62 8.33 -4.57
N VAL A 67 2.56 7.57 -4.00
CA VAL A 67 3.70 8.13 -3.27
C VAL A 67 4.53 9.01 -4.20
N ASP A 68 4.86 8.53 -5.40
CA ASP A 68 5.63 9.27 -6.39
C ASP A 68 4.92 10.57 -6.81
N LEU A 69 3.59 10.52 -7.01
CA LEU A 69 2.78 11.71 -7.32
C LEU A 69 2.77 12.70 -6.15
N SER A 70 2.65 12.22 -4.92
CA SER A 70 2.71 13.06 -3.72
C SER A 70 4.04 13.79 -3.63
N SER A 71 5.15 13.09 -3.79
CA SER A 71 6.50 13.68 -3.76
C SER A 71 6.69 14.72 -4.86
N ALA A 72 6.22 14.45 -6.08
CA ALA A 72 6.30 15.41 -7.18
C ALA A 72 5.45 16.67 -6.94
N ARG A 73 4.26 16.53 -6.33
CA ARG A 73 3.43 17.68 -5.94
C ARG A 73 4.09 18.53 -4.86
N SER A 74 4.70 17.89 -3.86
CA SER A 74 5.44 18.61 -2.83
C SER A 74 6.63 19.38 -3.40
N TYR A 75 7.38 18.77 -4.33
CA TYR A 75 8.48 19.44 -5.01
C TYR A 75 8.02 20.64 -5.85
N LEU A 76 6.93 20.48 -6.63
CA LEU A 76 6.33 21.59 -7.37
C LEU A 76 5.87 22.71 -6.44
N ALA A 77 5.28 22.39 -5.29
CA ALA A 77 4.86 23.39 -4.32
C ALA A 77 6.05 24.21 -3.76
N GLN A 78 7.18 23.55 -3.49
CA GLN A 78 8.41 24.23 -3.07
C GLN A 78 8.95 25.18 -4.15
N LEU A 79 9.00 24.72 -5.41
CA LEU A 79 9.42 25.58 -6.53
C LEU A 79 8.51 26.79 -6.71
N ARG A 80 7.20 26.62 -6.59
CA ARG A 80 6.24 27.73 -6.67
C ARG A 80 6.42 28.76 -5.55
N GLU A 81 6.76 28.32 -4.34
CA GLU A 81 7.08 29.26 -3.25
C GLU A 81 8.37 30.03 -3.56
N GLN A 82 9.39 29.36 -4.12
CA GLN A 82 10.63 30.03 -4.54
C GLN A 82 10.41 31.05 -5.65
N VAL A 83 9.54 30.74 -6.63
CA VAL A 83 9.12 31.71 -7.66
C VAL A 83 8.44 32.90 -7.00
N ALA A 84 7.48 32.68 -6.10
CA ALA A 84 6.79 33.76 -5.40
C ALA A 84 7.74 34.61 -4.52
N GLU A 85 8.77 34.02 -3.94
CA GLU A 85 9.82 34.75 -3.21
C GLU A 85 10.66 35.61 -4.16
N ALA A 86 11.06 35.07 -5.31
CA ALA A 86 11.80 35.79 -6.34
C ALA A 86 10.98 36.98 -6.92
N GLU A 87 9.68 36.80 -7.13
CA GLU A 87 8.76 37.87 -7.55
C GLU A 87 8.70 39.01 -6.52
N ARG A 88 8.57 38.69 -5.22
CA ARG A 88 8.58 39.71 -4.16
C ARG A 88 9.90 40.48 -4.10
N TYR A 89 11.02 39.78 -4.33
CA TYR A 89 12.33 40.40 -4.39
C TYR A 89 12.50 41.28 -5.63
N ASP A 90 11.92 40.89 -6.77
CA ASP A 90 11.87 41.71 -7.98
C ASP A 90 11.14 43.02 -7.72
N GLU A 91 9.96 42.99 -7.08
CA GLU A 91 9.23 44.21 -6.72
C GLU A 91 10.07 45.15 -5.83
N GLU A 92 10.84 44.60 -4.89
CA GLU A 92 11.74 45.41 -4.07
C GLU A 92 12.85 46.06 -4.91
N MET A 93 13.42 45.32 -5.85
CA MET A 93 14.42 45.84 -6.78
C MET A 93 13.85 46.93 -7.70
N GLN A 94 12.62 46.77 -8.19
CA GLN A 94 11.92 47.79 -8.95
C GLN A 94 11.75 49.08 -8.14
N ARG A 95 11.31 48.97 -6.87
CA ARG A 95 11.19 50.12 -5.94
C ARG A 95 12.54 50.79 -5.72
N ARG A 96 13.62 50.02 -5.48
CA ARG A 96 14.98 50.56 -5.30
C ARG A 96 15.47 51.28 -6.55
N LEU A 97 15.28 50.68 -7.72
CA LEU A 97 15.67 51.27 -9.01
C LEU A 97 14.92 52.59 -9.27
N GLU A 98 13.62 52.64 -8.98
CA GLU A 98 12.83 53.85 -9.16
C GLU A 98 13.31 54.98 -8.22
N ASN A 99 13.52 54.67 -6.95
CA ASN A 99 14.10 55.61 -5.99
C ASN A 99 15.48 56.12 -6.42
N ALA A 100 16.34 55.24 -6.97
CA ALA A 100 17.65 55.63 -7.48
C ALA A 100 17.54 56.59 -8.69
N LYS A 101 16.59 56.35 -9.61
CA LYS A 101 16.32 57.26 -10.74
C LYS A 101 15.85 58.62 -10.27
N ILE A 102 14.94 58.67 -9.30
CA ILE A 102 14.45 59.93 -8.71
C ILE A 102 15.61 60.72 -8.10
N ARG A 103 16.47 60.06 -7.32
CA ARG A 103 17.68 60.71 -6.75
C ARG A 103 18.61 61.27 -7.83
N LEU A 104 18.82 60.51 -8.91
CA LEU A 104 19.63 60.97 -10.05
C LEU A 104 18.98 62.17 -10.75
N GLN A 105 17.66 62.17 -10.92
CA GLN A 105 16.94 63.31 -11.50
C GLN A 105 17.09 64.56 -10.64
N ASN A 106 16.87 64.45 -9.33
CA ASN A 106 17.01 65.57 -8.39
C ASN A 106 18.45 66.10 -8.38
N ALA A 107 19.45 65.23 -8.30
CA ALA A 107 20.86 65.64 -8.35
C ALA A 107 21.22 66.38 -9.65
N ARG A 108 20.61 66.01 -10.78
CA ARG A 108 20.79 66.72 -12.06
C ARG A 108 20.14 68.10 -12.06
N LEU A 109 18.97 68.23 -11.43
CA LEU A 109 18.30 69.53 -11.27
C LEU A 109 19.12 70.44 -10.35
N ASP A 110 19.57 69.94 -9.21
CA ASP A 110 20.43 70.67 -8.27
C ASP A 110 21.71 71.15 -8.96
N ARG A 111 22.37 70.27 -9.72
CA ARG A 111 23.56 70.65 -10.51
C ARG A 111 23.26 71.72 -11.55
N LYS A 112 22.09 71.66 -12.20
CA LYS A 112 21.68 72.68 -13.17
C LYS A 112 21.46 74.02 -12.47
N GLN A 113 20.78 74.01 -11.33
CA GLN A 113 20.54 75.22 -10.54
C GLN A 113 21.86 75.81 -10.02
N GLY A 114 22.73 75.01 -9.42
CA GLY A 114 24.04 75.48 -8.95
C GLY A 114 24.91 76.08 -10.05
N ARG A 115 24.82 75.60 -11.31
CA ARG A 115 25.48 76.25 -12.45
C ARG A 115 24.90 77.63 -12.76
N LEU A 116 23.57 77.77 -12.68
CA LEU A 116 22.89 79.06 -12.89
C LEU A 116 23.29 80.05 -11.79
N ASP A 117 23.30 79.62 -10.53
CA ASP A 117 23.68 80.45 -9.39
C ASP A 117 25.12 80.95 -9.52
N VAL A 118 26.08 80.06 -9.78
CA VAL A 118 27.48 80.43 -10.04
C VAL A 118 27.61 81.42 -11.20
N THR A 119 26.85 81.20 -12.29
CA THR A 119 26.88 82.09 -13.46
C THR A 119 26.31 83.47 -13.14
N ALA A 120 25.21 83.53 -12.39
CA ALA A 120 24.59 84.77 -11.97
C ALA A 120 25.49 85.57 -11.03
N THR A 121 26.08 84.93 -10.02
CA THR A 121 27.01 85.58 -9.07
C THR A 121 28.25 86.11 -9.78
N ARG A 122 28.82 85.34 -10.73
CA ARG A 122 29.94 85.82 -11.57
C ARG A 122 29.56 87.02 -12.43
N ALA A 123 28.35 87.03 -13.00
CA ALA A 123 27.88 88.16 -13.80
C ALA A 123 27.70 89.42 -12.94
N SER A 124 27.15 89.29 -11.74
CA SER A 124 27.04 90.39 -10.76
C SER A 124 28.41 90.93 -10.39
N LEU A 125 29.36 90.08 -9.99
CA LEU A 125 30.74 90.48 -9.69
C LEU A 125 31.41 91.20 -10.87
N ALA A 126 31.23 90.69 -12.10
CA ALA A 126 31.75 91.35 -13.31
C ALA A 126 31.12 92.74 -13.51
N SER A 127 29.81 92.89 -13.29
CA SER A 127 29.14 94.19 -13.40
C SER A 127 29.65 95.20 -12.36
N TYR A 128 29.90 94.76 -11.12
CA TYR A 128 30.51 95.59 -10.07
C TYR A 128 31.92 96.02 -10.46
N ALA A 129 32.76 95.08 -10.94
CA ALA A 129 34.12 95.39 -11.39
C ALA A 129 34.14 96.41 -12.54
N VAL A 130 33.25 96.27 -13.53
CA VAL A 130 33.12 97.22 -14.64
C VAL A 130 32.67 98.60 -14.16
N SER A 131 31.64 98.65 -13.29
CA SER A 131 31.15 99.91 -12.72
C SER A 131 32.25 100.61 -11.91
N ASN A 132 32.96 99.89 -11.04
CA ASN A 132 34.04 100.44 -10.23
C ASN A 132 35.19 100.99 -11.10
N TYR A 133 35.55 100.29 -12.18
CA TYR A 133 36.55 100.77 -13.12
C TYR A 133 36.11 102.05 -13.84
N GLN A 134 34.86 102.12 -14.29
CA GLN A 134 34.30 103.29 -14.97
C GLN A 134 34.19 104.52 -14.05
N SER A 135 33.94 104.32 -12.75
CA SER A 135 33.82 105.38 -11.75
C SER A 135 35.16 105.87 -11.18
N GLY A 136 36.31 105.42 -11.71
CA GLY A 136 37.63 105.89 -11.29
C GLY A 136 38.34 105.03 -10.24
N GLY A 137 37.85 103.81 -9.97
CA GLY A 137 38.43 102.86 -9.00
C GLY A 137 37.62 102.75 -7.70
N ILE A 138 37.87 101.67 -6.94
CA ILE A 138 37.10 101.36 -5.71
C ILE A 138 37.26 102.49 -4.71
N GLY A 139 36.17 103.21 -4.47
CA GLY A 139 36.08 104.23 -3.43
C GLY A 139 37.00 105.42 -3.64
N LEU A 140 37.71 105.56 -4.77
CA LEU A 140 38.64 106.67 -5.00
C LEU A 140 37.88 107.98 -5.22
N SER A 141 36.78 107.94 -5.96
CA SER A 141 35.88 109.09 -6.13
C SER A 141 35.16 109.46 -4.83
N SER A 142 34.79 108.48 -4.00
CA SER A 142 34.24 108.71 -2.66
C SER A 142 35.30 109.26 -1.68
N LEU A 143 36.54 108.75 -1.73
CA LEU A 143 37.65 109.27 -0.94
C LEU A 143 38.00 110.70 -1.36
N GLU A 144 37.97 110.99 -2.66
CA GLU A 144 38.20 112.32 -3.20
C GLU A 144 37.15 113.31 -2.67
N VAL A 145 35.87 112.93 -2.67
CA VAL A 145 34.79 113.70 -2.03
C VAL A 145 35.03 113.84 -0.51
N ALA A 146 35.46 112.77 0.17
CA ALA A 146 35.76 112.84 1.61
C ALA A 146 36.91 113.81 1.93
N PHE A 147 37.96 113.82 1.12
CA PHE A 147 39.14 114.68 1.30
C PHE A 147 38.90 116.14 0.87
N ASP A 148 37.97 116.40 -0.05
CA ASP A 148 37.60 117.75 -0.51
C ASP A 148 36.42 118.36 0.29
N SER A 149 35.69 117.54 1.05
CA SER A 149 34.56 118.01 1.86
C SER A 149 35.01 118.93 3.01
N GLN A 150 34.29 120.04 3.20
CA GLN A 150 34.46 120.94 4.36
C GLN A 150 33.51 120.57 5.52
N ASP A 151 32.63 119.58 5.32
CA ASP A 151 31.69 119.06 6.32
C ASP A 151 32.15 117.69 6.84
N ALA A 152 32.36 117.59 8.15
CA ALA A 152 32.85 116.36 8.77
C ALA A 152 31.88 115.17 8.63
N THR A 153 30.59 115.43 8.46
CA THR A 153 29.55 114.41 8.27
C THR A 153 29.65 113.82 6.87
N GLU A 154 29.83 114.67 5.85
CA GLU A 154 29.98 114.26 4.45
C GLU A 154 31.25 113.42 4.21
N ALA A 155 32.34 113.75 4.91
CA ALA A 155 33.56 112.93 4.93
C ALA A 155 33.34 111.53 5.51
N VAL A 156 32.59 111.44 6.62
CA VAL A 156 32.28 110.15 7.29
C VAL A 156 31.37 109.30 6.42
N ASP A 157 30.34 109.89 5.81
CA ASP A 157 29.41 109.19 4.92
C ASP A 157 30.15 108.61 3.71
N SER A 158 31.05 109.40 3.10
CA SER A 158 31.87 108.92 1.98
C SER A 158 32.82 107.78 2.36
N ILE A 159 33.38 107.77 3.58
CA ILE A 159 34.19 106.64 4.08
C ILE A 159 33.33 105.40 4.33
N GLN A 160 32.12 105.56 4.87
CA GLN A 160 31.17 104.47 5.07
C GLN A 160 30.69 103.86 3.75
N ASP A 161 30.56 104.65 2.69
CA ASP A 161 30.23 104.16 1.35
C ASP A 161 31.33 103.26 0.79
N VAL A 162 32.60 103.64 0.96
CA VAL A 162 33.75 102.80 0.55
C VAL A 162 33.76 101.48 1.31
N ASP A 163 33.59 101.53 2.64
CA ASP A 163 33.53 100.33 3.47
C ASP A 163 32.37 99.41 3.06
N THR A 164 31.21 99.99 2.77
CA THR A 164 30.03 99.24 2.31
C THR A 164 30.29 98.53 0.97
N VAL A 165 30.96 99.19 0.02
CA VAL A 165 31.30 98.61 -1.28
C VAL A 165 32.29 97.46 -1.13
N VAL A 166 33.37 97.67 -0.38
CA VAL A 166 34.40 96.64 -0.14
C VAL A 166 33.80 95.43 0.58
N ASN A 167 32.95 95.66 1.59
CA ASN A 167 32.26 94.59 2.30
C ASN A 167 31.31 93.81 1.39
N LYS A 168 30.55 94.48 0.51
CA LYS A 168 29.67 93.81 -0.47
C LYS A 168 30.46 92.95 -1.45
N GLU A 169 31.61 93.41 -1.93
CA GLU A 169 32.47 92.63 -2.84
C GLU A 169 33.04 91.40 -2.15
N SER A 170 33.53 91.56 -0.92
CA SER A 170 34.04 90.45 -0.09
C SER A 170 32.97 89.37 0.13
N VAL A 171 31.74 89.77 0.48
CA VAL A 171 30.61 88.84 0.65
C VAL A 171 30.26 88.12 -0.66
N ALA A 172 30.23 88.83 -1.80
CA ALA A 172 29.92 88.22 -3.09
C ALA A 172 31.00 87.23 -3.56
N LEU A 173 32.29 87.49 -3.27
CA LEU A 173 33.37 86.54 -3.54
C LEU A 173 33.28 85.29 -2.65
N GLN A 174 32.97 85.47 -1.37
CA GLN A 174 32.74 84.35 -0.44
C GLN A 174 31.53 83.50 -0.88
N GLU A 175 30.45 84.15 -1.30
CA GLU A 175 29.26 83.47 -1.83
C GLU A 175 29.58 82.70 -3.11
N LEU A 176 30.32 83.30 -4.05
CA LEU A 176 30.76 82.61 -5.26
C LEU A 176 31.59 81.36 -4.92
N GLN A 177 32.56 81.49 -4.02
CA GLN A 177 33.40 80.36 -3.61
C GLN A 177 32.56 79.24 -2.97
N ALA A 178 31.60 79.59 -2.12
CA ALA A 178 30.67 78.61 -1.54
C ALA A 178 29.81 77.92 -2.61
N GLN A 179 29.27 78.67 -3.57
CA GLN A 179 28.47 78.13 -4.67
C GLN A 179 29.29 77.22 -5.60
N GLU A 180 30.55 77.54 -5.87
CA GLU A 180 31.45 76.68 -6.68
C GLU A 180 31.75 75.35 -5.98
N VAL A 181 31.99 75.38 -4.67
CA VAL A 181 32.16 74.16 -3.86
C VAL A 181 30.88 73.32 -3.88
N LEU A 182 29.72 73.93 -3.65
CA LEU A 182 28.43 73.24 -3.72
C LEU A 182 28.17 72.64 -5.11
N LEU A 183 28.51 73.36 -6.18
CA LEU A 183 28.42 72.85 -7.54
C LEU A 183 29.32 71.63 -7.75
N GLY A 184 30.54 71.63 -7.22
CA GLY A 184 31.42 70.45 -7.21
C GLY A 184 30.77 69.25 -6.52
N LEU A 185 30.23 69.45 -5.32
CA LEU A 185 29.55 68.39 -4.56
C LEU A 185 28.30 67.85 -5.29
N THR A 186 27.51 68.70 -5.96
CA THR A 186 26.36 68.25 -6.76
C THR A 186 26.80 67.46 -8.00
N GLN A 187 27.94 67.80 -8.61
CA GLN A 187 28.52 67.03 -9.72
C GLN A 187 28.92 65.62 -9.28
N GLU A 188 29.59 65.49 -8.13
CA GLU A 188 29.94 64.20 -7.53
C GLU A 188 28.68 63.38 -7.21
N ARG A 189 27.67 63.99 -6.58
CA ARG A 189 26.39 63.35 -6.29
C ARG A 189 25.69 62.82 -7.55
N VAL A 190 25.79 63.51 -8.69
CA VAL A 190 25.26 63.01 -9.98
C VAL A 190 25.99 61.74 -10.42
N LEU A 191 27.31 61.65 -10.22
CA LEU A 191 28.09 60.46 -10.56
C LEU A 191 27.73 59.28 -9.65
N GLU A 192 27.67 59.52 -8.34
CA GLU A 192 27.29 58.52 -7.33
C GLU A 192 25.88 57.95 -7.60
N THR A 193 24.89 58.83 -7.79
CA THR A 193 23.51 58.39 -8.08
C THR A 193 23.40 57.68 -9.43
N LYS A 194 24.22 58.05 -10.42
CA LYS A 194 24.28 57.32 -11.71
C LYS A 194 24.83 55.91 -11.51
N GLN A 195 25.87 55.74 -10.71
CA GLN A 195 26.42 54.42 -10.37
C GLN A 195 25.40 53.59 -9.58
N SER A 196 24.69 54.19 -8.63
CA SER A 196 23.60 53.53 -7.89
C SER A 196 22.50 52.99 -8.82
N VAL A 197 22.06 53.78 -9.81
CA VAL A 197 21.10 53.29 -10.83
C VAL A 197 21.67 52.12 -11.64
N GLN A 198 22.95 52.16 -12.02
CA GLN A 198 23.58 51.05 -12.74
C GLN A 198 23.64 49.78 -11.88
N GLN A 199 23.98 49.91 -10.60
CA GLN A 199 24.02 48.79 -9.67
C GLN A 199 22.62 48.19 -9.45
N SER A 200 21.60 49.01 -9.23
CA SER A 200 20.22 48.51 -9.08
C SER A 200 19.71 47.82 -10.36
N ARG A 201 20.10 48.30 -11.55
CA ARG A 201 19.79 47.62 -12.82
C ARG A 201 20.48 46.27 -12.94
N ALA A 202 21.74 46.17 -12.52
CA ALA A 202 22.49 44.92 -12.56
C ALA A 202 21.87 43.88 -11.61
N GLN A 203 21.50 44.29 -10.40
CA GLN A 203 20.82 43.42 -9.43
C GLN A 203 19.45 42.95 -9.92
N ALA A 204 18.66 43.83 -10.53
CA ALA A 204 17.37 43.45 -11.13
C ALA A 204 17.56 42.46 -12.30
N ALA A 205 18.57 42.67 -13.15
CA ALA A 205 18.87 41.77 -14.26
C ALA A 205 19.32 40.38 -13.79
N GLU A 206 20.10 40.31 -12.70
CA GLU A 206 20.50 39.04 -12.08
C GLU A 206 19.30 38.28 -11.51
N ASN A 207 18.42 38.97 -10.78
CA ASN A 207 17.20 38.37 -10.24
C ASN A 207 16.28 37.81 -11.34
N LEU A 208 16.11 38.56 -12.43
CA LEU A 208 15.30 38.14 -13.58
C LEU A 208 15.79 36.80 -14.16
N VAL A 209 17.11 36.58 -14.22
CA VAL A 209 17.66 35.30 -14.70
C VAL A 209 17.34 34.18 -13.71
N SER A 210 17.47 34.43 -12.40
CA SER A 210 17.10 33.45 -11.37
C SER A 210 15.62 33.09 -11.41
N GLU A 211 14.74 34.08 -11.57
CA GLU A 211 13.29 33.91 -11.72
C GLU A 211 12.95 33.04 -12.94
N GLN A 212 13.51 33.35 -14.11
CA GLN A 212 13.29 32.55 -15.34
C GLN A 212 13.72 31.08 -15.18
N ILE A 213 14.81 30.83 -14.46
CA ILE A 213 15.27 29.46 -14.16
C ILE A 213 14.27 28.75 -13.26
N LEU A 214 13.80 29.40 -12.20
CA LEU A 214 12.82 28.84 -11.27
C LEU A 214 11.48 28.57 -11.96
N GLU A 215 11.01 29.48 -12.80
CA GLU A 215 9.80 29.31 -13.61
C GLU A 215 9.93 28.12 -14.57
N ALA A 216 11.08 27.98 -15.25
CA ALA A 216 11.34 26.85 -16.14
C ALA A 216 11.33 25.52 -15.38
N GLN A 217 11.97 25.48 -14.19
CA GLN A 217 11.96 24.31 -13.31
C GLN A 217 10.54 23.97 -12.82
N ALA A 218 9.76 24.99 -12.42
CA ALA A 218 8.38 24.81 -11.99
C ALA A 218 7.51 24.25 -13.14
N ALA A 219 7.66 24.78 -14.35
CA ALA A 219 6.96 24.30 -15.54
C ALA A 219 7.33 22.84 -15.89
N GLU A 220 8.60 22.45 -15.73
CA GLU A 220 9.01 21.05 -15.89
C GLU A 220 8.41 20.14 -14.81
N ALA A 221 8.42 20.58 -13.55
CA ALA A 221 7.81 19.86 -12.44
C ALA A 221 6.29 19.70 -12.61
N GLU A 222 5.59 20.68 -13.17
CA GLU A 222 4.17 20.56 -13.55
C GLU A 222 3.93 19.46 -14.58
N ARG A 223 4.80 19.38 -15.61
CA ARG A 223 4.72 18.31 -16.62
C ARG A 223 5.00 16.94 -16.02
N GLU A 224 5.93 16.84 -15.07
CA GLU A 224 6.20 15.61 -14.31
C GLU A 224 4.98 15.19 -13.46
N VAL A 225 4.35 16.13 -12.75
CA VAL A 225 3.11 15.87 -12.01
C VAL A 225 2.01 15.37 -12.95
N ALA A 226 1.83 16.02 -14.10
CA ALA A 226 0.84 15.59 -15.10
C ALA A 226 1.11 14.16 -15.61
N ARG A 227 2.37 13.83 -15.92
CA ARG A 227 2.78 12.47 -16.30
C ARG A 227 2.51 11.45 -15.20
N LYS A 228 2.81 11.78 -13.94
CA LYS A 228 2.54 10.89 -12.79
C LYS A 228 1.05 10.71 -12.53
N VAL A 229 0.22 11.73 -12.73
CA VAL A 229 -1.26 11.62 -12.67
C VAL A 229 -1.75 10.63 -13.74
N GLN A 230 -1.25 10.73 -14.97
CA GLN A 230 -1.60 9.79 -16.04
C GLN A 230 -1.16 8.36 -15.70
N THR A 231 0.07 8.18 -15.21
CA THR A 231 0.56 6.87 -14.75
C THR A 231 -0.33 6.28 -13.66
N LEU A 232 -0.68 7.07 -12.63
CA LEU A 232 -1.55 6.60 -11.55
C LEU A 232 -2.93 6.19 -12.08
N ARG A 233 -3.51 6.97 -12.99
CA ARG A 233 -4.78 6.63 -13.64
C ARG A 233 -4.67 5.31 -14.40
N TYR A 234 -3.64 5.16 -15.22
CA TYR A 234 -3.38 3.94 -15.97
C TYR A 234 -3.22 2.71 -15.07
N GLN A 235 -2.44 2.82 -13.98
CA GLN A 235 -2.28 1.70 -13.05
C GLN A 235 -3.58 1.34 -12.34
N ARG A 236 -4.41 2.33 -11.96
CA ARG A 236 -5.74 2.07 -11.37
C ARG A 236 -6.64 1.34 -12.34
N GLU A 237 -6.72 1.77 -13.59
CA GLU A 237 -7.51 1.11 -14.64
C GLU A 237 -7.03 -0.33 -14.87
N ARG A 238 -5.72 -0.57 -14.88
CA ARG A 238 -5.15 -1.91 -14.97
C ARG A 238 -5.49 -2.81 -13.79
N VAL A 239 -5.45 -2.29 -12.56
CA VAL A 239 -5.83 -3.05 -11.37
C VAL A 239 -7.31 -3.46 -11.44
N GLU A 240 -8.19 -2.54 -11.85
CA GLU A 240 -9.62 -2.85 -12.00
C GLU A 240 -9.87 -3.87 -13.12
N ALA A 241 -9.17 -3.75 -14.25
CA ALA A 241 -9.24 -4.72 -15.34
C ALA A 241 -8.72 -6.11 -14.89
N ALA A 242 -7.58 -6.16 -14.21
CA ALA A 242 -7.01 -7.38 -13.65
C ALA A 242 -7.97 -8.01 -12.65
N LYS A 243 -8.50 -7.25 -11.69
CA LYS A 243 -9.50 -7.72 -10.72
C LYS A 243 -10.71 -8.35 -11.41
N ARG A 244 -11.25 -7.72 -12.46
CA ARG A 244 -12.38 -8.28 -13.23
C ARG A 244 -12.02 -9.58 -13.94
N ALA A 245 -10.84 -9.65 -14.55
CA ALA A 245 -10.35 -10.87 -15.21
C ALA A 245 -10.15 -12.00 -14.20
N GLU A 246 -9.54 -11.69 -13.06
CA GLU A 246 -9.28 -12.62 -11.98
C GLU A 246 -10.56 -13.14 -11.32
N LEU A 247 -11.57 -12.30 -11.10
CA LEU A 247 -12.88 -12.75 -10.60
C LEU A 247 -13.56 -13.73 -11.56
N LYS A 248 -13.46 -13.51 -12.87
CA LYS A 248 -13.99 -14.45 -13.87
C LYS A 248 -13.24 -15.79 -13.85
N LYS A 249 -11.91 -15.74 -13.70
CA LYS A 249 -11.05 -16.93 -13.61
C LYS A 249 -11.31 -17.71 -12.32
N LEU A 250 -11.49 -17.01 -11.20
CA LEU A 250 -11.84 -17.62 -9.93
C LEU A 250 -13.18 -18.36 -10.02
N ALA A 251 -14.22 -17.71 -10.57
CA ALA A 251 -15.53 -18.34 -10.73
C ALA A 251 -15.47 -19.60 -11.61
N SER A 252 -14.65 -19.62 -12.66
CA SER A 252 -14.51 -20.82 -13.50
C SER A 252 -13.75 -21.94 -12.80
N LEU A 253 -12.70 -21.61 -12.03
CA LEU A 253 -11.94 -22.58 -11.23
C LEU A 253 -12.75 -23.15 -10.07
N GLU A 254 -13.57 -22.33 -9.40
CA GLU A 254 -14.49 -22.79 -8.36
C GLU A 254 -15.54 -23.75 -8.94
N ALA A 255 -16.13 -23.40 -10.09
CA ALA A 255 -17.06 -24.30 -10.78
C ALA A 255 -16.39 -25.62 -11.21
N GLU A 256 -15.11 -25.59 -11.64
CA GLU A 256 -14.35 -26.80 -11.92
C GLU A 256 -14.09 -27.62 -10.66
N ARG A 257 -13.70 -26.97 -9.56
CA ARG A 257 -13.47 -27.63 -8.27
C ARG A 257 -14.74 -28.33 -7.80
N GLU A 258 -15.88 -27.66 -7.80
CA GLU A 258 -17.16 -28.26 -7.40
C GLU A 258 -17.56 -29.45 -8.26
N ARG A 259 -17.36 -29.36 -9.59
CA ARG A 259 -17.58 -30.50 -10.50
C ARG A 259 -16.68 -31.67 -10.13
N THR A 260 -15.43 -31.39 -9.79
CA THR A 260 -14.40 -32.38 -9.44
C THR A 260 -14.70 -33.04 -8.08
N GLU A 261 -15.14 -32.26 -7.10
CA GLU A 261 -15.60 -32.76 -5.80
C GLU A 261 -16.87 -33.59 -5.92
N ARG A 262 -17.80 -33.24 -6.82
CA ARG A 262 -18.95 -34.10 -7.15
C ARG A 262 -18.52 -35.44 -7.73
N MET A 263 -17.59 -35.45 -8.68
CA MET A 263 -17.02 -36.69 -9.21
C MET A 263 -16.35 -37.53 -8.13
N LEU A 264 -15.64 -36.90 -7.17
CA LEU A 264 -15.02 -37.60 -6.06
C LEU A 264 -16.07 -38.27 -5.15
N ARG A 265 -17.18 -37.58 -4.87
CA ARG A 265 -18.32 -38.13 -4.11
C ARG A 265 -18.96 -39.32 -4.82
N GLU A 266 -19.27 -39.19 -6.11
CA GLU A 266 -19.81 -40.29 -6.92
C GLU A 266 -18.84 -41.49 -6.96
N LEU A 267 -17.53 -41.25 -7.09
CA LEU A 267 -16.52 -42.31 -7.03
C LEU A 267 -16.47 -42.98 -5.64
N ALA A 268 -16.62 -42.21 -4.57
CA ALA A 268 -16.66 -42.73 -3.21
C ALA A 268 -17.90 -43.61 -2.98
N GLU A 269 -19.07 -43.17 -3.44
CA GLU A 269 -20.32 -43.93 -3.41
C GLU A 269 -20.20 -45.24 -4.19
N ARG A 270 -19.74 -45.18 -5.46
CA ARG A 270 -19.52 -46.39 -6.27
C ARG A 270 -18.55 -47.37 -5.60
N ARG A 271 -17.49 -46.86 -4.96
CA ARG A 271 -16.54 -47.72 -4.22
C ARG A 271 -17.18 -48.31 -2.96
N ALA A 272 -18.08 -47.59 -2.29
CA ALA A 272 -18.83 -48.11 -1.15
C ALA A 272 -19.83 -49.20 -1.57
N GLU A 273 -20.58 -48.98 -2.66
CA GLU A 273 -21.48 -49.97 -3.27
C GLU A 273 -20.72 -51.26 -3.62
N ARG A 274 -19.57 -51.15 -4.30
CA ARG A 274 -18.72 -52.31 -4.62
C ARG A 274 -18.22 -53.06 -3.39
N ARG A 275 -17.86 -52.33 -2.33
CA ARG A 275 -17.48 -52.96 -1.06
C ARG A 275 -18.66 -53.71 -0.44
N ALA A 276 -19.86 -53.14 -0.50
CA ALA A 276 -21.09 -53.77 -0.01
C ALA A 276 -21.45 -55.02 -0.82
N GLU A 277 -21.37 -54.97 -2.16
CA GLU A 277 -21.58 -56.12 -3.05
C GLU A 277 -20.62 -57.27 -2.70
N ARG A 278 -19.31 -57.00 -2.58
CA ARG A 278 -18.32 -58.01 -2.18
C ARG A 278 -18.59 -58.59 -0.80
N GLN A 279 -19.01 -57.77 0.15
CA GLN A 279 -19.38 -58.25 1.48
C GLN A 279 -20.63 -59.14 1.41
N ALA A 280 -21.61 -58.82 0.57
CA ALA A 280 -22.80 -59.63 0.34
C ALA A 280 -22.46 -60.96 -0.35
N GLU A 281 -21.63 -60.95 -1.39
CA GLU A 281 -21.12 -62.16 -2.07
C GLU A 281 -20.40 -63.08 -1.07
N ARG A 282 -19.45 -62.55 -0.29
CA ARG A 282 -18.74 -63.33 0.74
C ARG A 282 -19.68 -63.87 1.81
N ARG A 283 -20.72 -63.13 2.19
CA ARG A 283 -21.75 -63.59 3.13
C ARG A 283 -22.58 -64.73 2.50
N ALA A 284 -22.95 -64.62 1.23
CA ALA A 284 -23.69 -65.65 0.51
C ALA A 284 -22.86 -66.93 0.33
N GLU A 285 -21.58 -66.79 -0.02
CA GLU A 285 -20.63 -67.90 -0.12
C GLU A 285 -20.48 -68.62 1.22
N ARG A 286 -20.22 -67.89 2.32
CA ARG A 286 -20.20 -68.46 3.68
C ARG A 286 -21.51 -69.12 4.08
N GLN A 287 -22.65 -68.57 3.65
CA GLN A 287 -23.96 -69.20 3.89
C GLN A 287 -24.13 -70.48 3.07
N ALA A 288 -23.64 -70.53 1.83
CA ALA A 288 -23.65 -71.72 0.98
C ALA A 288 -22.73 -72.81 1.54
N GLU A 289 -21.52 -72.45 1.96
CA GLU A 289 -20.58 -73.34 2.67
C GLU A 289 -21.22 -73.92 3.93
N ARG A 290 -21.77 -73.06 4.81
CA ARG A 290 -22.49 -73.53 6.02
C ARG A 290 -23.69 -74.41 5.70
N LYS A 291 -24.41 -74.16 4.60
CA LYS A 291 -25.52 -75.01 4.16
C LYS A 291 -25.00 -76.36 3.66
N ALA A 292 -23.92 -76.39 2.89
CA ALA A 292 -23.29 -77.61 2.40
C ALA A 292 -22.70 -78.45 3.55
N GLU A 293 -22.04 -77.81 4.52
CA GLU A 293 -21.55 -78.42 5.75
C GLU A 293 -22.69 -79.05 6.55
N ARG A 294 -23.77 -78.29 6.83
CA ARG A 294 -24.97 -78.83 7.48
C ARG A 294 -25.62 -79.98 6.72
N GLN A 295 -25.60 -79.97 5.38
CA GLN A 295 -26.11 -81.07 4.57
C GLN A 295 -25.20 -82.30 4.67
N ALA A 296 -23.88 -82.12 4.68
CA ALA A 296 -22.91 -83.17 4.89
C ALA A 296 -23.04 -83.78 6.31
N ASP A 297 -23.18 -82.94 7.34
CA ASP A 297 -23.42 -83.38 8.72
C ASP A 297 -24.71 -84.18 8.83
N ARG A 298 -25.84 -83.69 8.28
CA ARG A 298 -27.10 -84.44 8.26
C ARG A 298 -27.01 -85.74 7.46
N ALA A 299 -26.23 -85.78 6.38
CA ALA A 299 -26.00 -87.00 5.62
C ALA A 299 -25.13 -87.99 6.40
N ALA A 300 -24.16 -87.51 7.17
CA ALA A 300 -23.33 -88.31 8.07
C ALA A 300 -24.16 -88.84 9.26
N GLU A 301 -25.02 -88.02 9.86
CA GLU A 301 -25.96 -88.38 10.92
C GLU A 301 -26.95 -89.45 10.44
N ARG A 302 -27.57 -89.29 9.27
CA ARG A 302 -28.42 -90.33 8.65
C ARG A 302 -27.65 -91.62 8.34
N ARG A 303 -26.35 -91.54 8.03
CA ARG A 303 -25.48 -92.72 7.86
C ARG A 303 -25.13 -93.37 9.20
N ALA A 304 -24.99 -92.58 10.26
CA ALA A 304 -24.76 -93.03 11.62
C ALA A 304 -26.03 -93.68 12.21
N GLU A 305 -27.21 -93.10 12.04
CA GLU A 305 -28.52 -93.70 12.39
C GLU A 305 -28.70 -95.06 11.69
N ARG A 306 -28.47 -95.13 10.36
CA ARG A 306 -28.50 -96.41 9.63
C ARG A 306 -27.46 -97.44 10.09
N ARG A 307 -26.38 -97.01 10.74
CA ARG A 307 -25.36 -97.88 11.36
C ARG A 307 -25.77 -98.28 12.78
N ALA A 308 -26.42 -97.39 13.52
CA ALA A 308 -26.98 -97.66 14.85
C ALA A 308 -28.15 -98.66 14.78
N ASP A 309 -29.01 -98.57 13.77
CA ASP A 309 -30.08 -99.56 13.50
C ASP A 309 -29.53 -100.97 13.21
N ARG A 310 -28.23 -101.11 12.94
CA ARG A 310 -27.57 -102.39 12.66
C ARG A 310 -26.94 -103.04 13.89
N ASN A 311 -26.97 -102.39 15.07
CA ASN A 311 -26.41 -102.96 16.29
C ASN A 311 -27.19 -102.55 17.56
N VAL A 312 -27.86 -103.57 18.13
CA VAL A 312 -28.25 -103.79 19.55
C VAL A 312 -29.70 -103.47 20.00
N SER A 313 -30.26 -104.49 20.69
CA SER A 313 -31.54 -104.63 21.41
C SER A 313 -31.67 -103.81 22.72
N PRO A 314 -32.86 -103.76 23.38
CA PRO A 314 -33.31 -102.63 24.22
C PRO A 314 -33.29 -102.81 25.77
N LEU A 315 -33.66 -101.70 26.47
CA LEU A 315 -34.13 -101.46 27.88
C LEU A 315 -33.10 -101.02 28.98
N PRO A 316 -33.48 -100.33 30.11
CA PRO A 316 -34.68 -99.54 30.50
C PRO A 316 -34.30 -98.17 31.25
N PRO A 317 -35.04 -97.54 32.21
CA PRO A 317 -35.42 -96.10 32.15
C PRO A 317 -34.96 -95.15 33.32
N ALA A 318 -35.06 -93.81 33.09
CA ALA A 318 -35.24 -92.65 34.02
C ALA A 318 -34.18 -92.41 35.15
N PRO A 319 -33.98 -91.19 35.78
CA PRO A 319 -34.99 -90.16 36.19
C PRO A 319 -34.42 -88.68 36.19
N PRO A 320 -34.80 -87.68 37.06
CA PRO A 320 -35.15 -86.31 36.60
C PRO A 320 -34.32 -85.11 37.17
N ALA A 321 -34.48 -83.94 36.53
CA ALA A 321 -34.39 -82.54 37.04
C ALA A 321 -33.01 -82.00 37.56
N PRO A 322 -32.89 -80.69 37.95
CA PRO A 322 -32.99 -79.39 37.26
C PRO A 322 -31.67 -78.57 37.54
N PRO A 323 -31.60 -77.24 37.85
CA PRO A 323 -32.20 -75.98 37.34
C PRO A 323 -31.10 -74.96 36.88
N ALA A 324 -31.47 -73.67 36.80
CA ALA A 324 -30.65 -72.47 37.08
C ALA A 324 -30.02 -71.75 35.86
N GLU A 325 -30.52 -70.54 35.52
CA GLU A 325 -29.99 -69.22 35.95
C GLU A 325 -28.85 -68.76 35.02
N SER A 326 -28.82 -67.55 34.45
CA SER A 326 -28.88 -66.27 35.12
C SER A 326 -28.83 -65.14 34.07
N SER A 327 -29.67 -64.12 34.24
CA SER A 327 -29.45 -62.74 33.78
C SER A 327 -28.16 -62.17 34.43
N PRO A 328 -27.47 -61.11 33.95
CA PRO A 328 -28.04 -59.75 33.88
C PRO A 328 -27.49 -58.79 32.78
N PRO A 329 -28.09 -57.59 32.64
CA PRO A 329 -27.65 -56.44 31.82
C PRO A 329 -26.79 -55.49 32.70
N PRO A 330 -26.68 -54.14 32.53
CA PRO A 330 -26.93 -53.17 31.42
C PRO A 330 -25.62 -52.38 31.10
N SER A 331 -25.51 -51.26 30.37
CA SER A 331 -26.06 -49.91 30.63
C SER A 331 -25.53 -48.86 29.63
N ASN A 332 -26.43 -47.97 29.19
CA ASN A 332 -26.18 -46.58 28.76
C ASN A 332 -25.68 -45.76 29.99
N ASP A 333 -24.96 -44.64 29.96
CA ASP A 333 -24.61 -43.53 29.04
C ASP A 333 -23.21 -42.97 29.44
N PRO A 334 -22.55 -42.08 28.67
CA PRO A 334 -21.41 -41.28 29.16
C PRO A 334 -21.83 -39.95 29.84
N PRO A 335 -20.98 -39.38 30.72
CA PRO A 335 -21.32 -38.24 31.56
C PRO A 335 -21.07 -36.88 30.90
N GLU A 336 -21.91 -35.93 31.30
CA GLU A 336 -21.89 -34.49 31.02
C GLU A 336 -20.89 -33.77 31.95
N ALA A 337 -20.15 -32.78 31.42
CA ALA A 337 -19.14 -31.98 32.14
C ALA A 337 -19.66 -30.54 32.39
N PRO A 338 -19.13 -29.82 33.40
CA PRO A 338 -19.72 -28.58 33.92
C PRO A 338 -19.31 -27.34 33.11
N VAL A 339 -20.24 -26.38 32.99
CA VAL A 339 -20.04 -25.05 32.39
C VAL A 339 -19.79 -24.01 33.48
N ASP A 340 -18.58 -23.46 33.49
CA ASP A 340 -18.26 -22.18 34.12
C ASP A 340 -18.51 -21.04 33.13
N ASP A 341 -18.80 -19.83 33.64
CA ASP A 341 -19.30 -18.60 32.97
C ASP A 341 -18.37 -17.95 31.89
N ALA A 342 -17.63 -18.75 31.12
CA ALA A 342 -16.98 -18.34 29.89
C ALA A 342 -17.67 -19.01 28.70
N ILE A 343 -18.07 -18.22 27.69
CA ILE A 343 -18.75 -18.70 26.47
C ILE A 343 -17.93 -19.79 25.74
N LEU A 344 -16.62 -19.87 25.97
CA LEU A 344 -15.70 -20.88 25.43
C LEU A 344 -14.70 -21.33 26.50
N GLY A 345 -14.56 -22.64 26.69
CA GLY A 345 -13.52 -23.29 27.49
C GLY A 345 -12.19 -23.46 26.74
N TYR A 346 -11.13 -23.78 27.48
CA TYR A 346 -9.82 -24.05 26.88
C TYR A 346 -9.81 -25.40 26.13
N PRO A 347 -9.28 -25.44 24.90
CA PRO A 347 -9.36 -26.63 24.06
C PRO A 347 -8.28 -27.68 24.36
N VAL A 348 -7.33 -27.37 25.24
CA VAL A 348 -6.25 -28.26 25.69
C VAL A 348 -6.04 -28.07 27.19
N SER A 349 -5.47 -29.08 27.87
CA SER A 349 -5.22 -29.02 29.32
C SER A 349 -4.18 -27.96 29.74
N SER A 350 -3.31 -27.56 28.80
CA SER A 350 -2.32 -26.50 29.00
C SER A 350 -2.90 -25.15 28.59
N THR A 351 -3.06 -24.22 29.52
CA THR A 351 -3.53 -22.85 29.23
C THR A 351 -2.42 -21.91 28.75
N TYR A 352 -1.20 -22.41 28.58
CA TYR A 352 -0.05 -21.59 28.17
C TYR A 352 -0.12 -21.25 26.67
N VAL A 353 -0.40 -19.97 26.40
CA VAL A 353 -0.42 -19.40 25.05
C VAL A 353 1.00 -19.13 24.57
N THR A 354 1.40 -19.74 23.46
CA THR A 354 2.68 -19.48 22.81
C THR A 354 2.60 -18.35 21.80
N SER A 355 1.45 -18.18 21.14
CA SER A 355 1.21 -17.07 20.22
C SER A 355 -0.25 -16.60 20.29
N PRO A 356 -0.51 -15.35 20.71
CA PRO A 356 -1.88 -14.84 20.79
C PRO A 356 -2.44 -14.45 19.41
N TYR A 357 -3.75 -14.24 19.35
CA TYR A 357 -4.42 -13.57 18.24
C TYR A 357 -3.87 -12.15 18.04
N GLY A 358 -3.70 -11.73 16.78
CA GLY A 358 -3.27 -10.37 16.43
C GLY A 358 -2.21 -10.29 15.34
N MET A 359 -1.75 -9.08 15.04
CA MET A 359 -0.73 -8.86 14.00
C MET A 359 0.63 -9.37 14.47
N ARG A 360 1.23 -10.31 13.75
CA ARG A 360 2.58 -10.81 14.04
C ARG A 360 3.43 -10.94 12.77
N LEU A 361 4.74 -10.93 12.97
CA LEU A 361 5.69 -11.23 11.89
C LEU A 361 5.57 -12.70 11.50
N HIS A 362 5.18 -12.98 10.26
CA HIS A 362 5.04 -14.34 9.77
C HIS A 362 6.43 -15.01 9.67
N PRO A 363 6.68 -16.14 10.36
CA PRO A 363 8.02 -16.69 10.52
C PRO A 363 8.67 -17.12 9.20
N VAL A 364 7.86 -17.55 8.23
CA VAL A 364 8.33 -17.98 6.90
C VAL A 364 8.39 -16.83 5.89
N LEU A 365 7.45 -15.88 5.95
CA LEU A 365 7.26 -14.88 4.90
C LEU A 365 7.88 -13.53 5.27
N ARG A 366 8.29 -13.35 6.54
CA ARG A 366 8.87 -12.13 7.12
C ARG A 366 8.07 -10.85 6.84
N VAL A 367 6.75 -10.98 6.78
CA VAL A 367 5.79 -9.87 6.67
C VAL A 367 4.88 -9.85 7.89
N TYR A 368 4.42 -8.67 8.30
CA TYR A 368 3.39 -8.56 9.33
C TYR A 368 2.05 -9.04 8.76
N LYS A 369 1.49 -10.09 9.35
CA LYS A 369 0.22 -10.71 8.93
C LYS A 369 -0.64 -10.97 10.18
N LEU A 370 -1.96 -10.89 10.00
CA LEU A 370 -2.89 -11.25 11.06
C LEU A 370 -2.77 -12.74 11.38
N HIS A 371 -2.56 -13.05 12.66
CA HIS A 371 -2.77 -14.36 13.24
C HIS A 371 -4.23 -14.46 13.67
N ASP A 372 -5.02 -15.22 12.92
CA ASP A 372 -6.46 -15.38 13.08
C ASP A 372 -6.84 -16.50 14.07
N GLY A 373 -5.95 -16.77 15.03
CA GLY A 373 -6.15 -17.77 16.08
C GLY A 373 -5.18 -17.58 17.25
N THR A 374 -5.25 -18.48 18.22
CA THR A 374 -4.36 -18.52 19.39
C THR A 374 -3.67 -19.88 19.42
N ASP A 375 -2.33 -19.88 19.48
CA ASP A 375 -1.51 -21.08 19.55
C ASP A 375 -1.28 -21.46 21.02
N PHE A 376 -1.62 -22.70 21.38
CA PHE A 376 -1.38 -23.27 22.71
C PHE A 376 -0.21 -24.25 22.69
N SER A 377 0.55 -24.30 23.78
CA SER A 377 1.60 -25.31 23.93
C SER A 377 1.00 -26.67 24.28
N ALA A 378 1.08 -27.62 23.34
CA ALA A 378 0.66 -29.01 23.53
C ALA A 378 1.59 -29.98 22.78
N ALA A 379 1.88 -31.13 23.38
CA ALA A 379 2.68 -32.17 22.73
C ALA A 379 1.85 -32.93 21.67
N CYS A 380 2.51 -33.51 20.65
CA CYS A 380 1.83 -34.34 19.65
C CYS A 380 1.04 -35.48 20.32
N GLY A 381 -0.23 -35.65 19.92
CA GLY A 381 -1.13 -36.66 20.49
C GLY A 381 -1.84 -36.23 21.79
N SER A 382 -1.60 -35.01 22.28
CA SER A 382 -2.42 -34.45 23.36
C SER A 382 -3.89 -34.39 22.96
N ALA A 383 -4.78 -34.72 23.90
CA ALA A 383 -6.21 -34.62 23.66
C ALA A 383 -6.62 -33.15 23.43
N VAL A 384 -7.43 -32.94 22.40
CA VAL A 384 -8.03 -31.64 22.05
C VAL A 384 -9.53 -31.75 22.32
N TYR A 385 -10.06 -30.84 23.12
CA TYR A 385 -11.45 -30.81 23.55
C TYR A 385 -12.22 -29.69 22.83
N ALA A 386 -13.51 -29.91 22.62
CA ALA A 386 -14.40 -28.85 22.15
C ALA A 386 -14.46 -27.73 23.20
N ALA A 387 -14.41 -26.49 22.74
CA ALA A 387 -14.42 -25.31 23.61
C ALA A 387 -15.84 -24.98 24.09
N ALA A 388 -16.85 -25.46 23.36
CA ALA A 388 -18.25 -25.42 23.74
C ALA A 388 -19.00 -26.51 22.98
N ASP A 389 -20.24 -26.78 23.39
CA ASP A 389 -21.14 -27.67 22.66
C ASP A 389 -21.36 -27.17 21.24
N GLY A 390 -21.36 -28.09 20.27
CA GLY A 390 -21.51 -27.74 18.86
C GLY A 390 -21.61 -28.96 17.95
N ARG A 391 -21.78 -28.69 16.66
CA ARG A 391 -21.81 -29.73 15.62
C ARG A 391 -20.60 -29.59 14.72
N VAL A 392 -19.99 -30.73 14.36
CA VAL A 392 -18.91 -30.74 13.36
C VAL A 392 -19.48 -30.24 12.03
N ALA A 393 -19.06 -29.05 11.62
CA ALA A 393 -19.43 -28.46 10.35
C ALA A 393 -18.53 -28.99 9.22
N GLN A 394 -17.23 -29.11 9.50
CA GLN A 394 -16.23 -29.60 8.54
C GLN A 394 -15.09 -30.31 9.26
N ALA A 395 -14.56 -31.38 8.65
CA ALA A 395 -13.36 -32.07 9.09
C ALA A 395 -12.53 -32.45 7.85
N TYR A 396 -11.34 -31.86 7.70
CA TYR A 396 -10.52 -32.04 6.50
C TYR A 396 -9.04 -31.75 6.76
N TYR A 397 -8.18 -32.18 5.85
CA TYR A 397 -6.76 -31.83 5.86
C TYR A 397 -6.47 -30.70 4.87
N ASN A 398 -5.64 -29.73 5.26
CA ASN A 398 -5.00 -28.82 4.31
C ASN A 398 -3.53 -28.53 4.68
N ALA A 399 -2.71 -28.21 3.69
CA ALA A 399 -1.28 -27.98 3.93
C ALA A 399 -0.97 -26.80 4.87
N GLY A 400 -1.87 -25.81 4.95
CA GLY A 400 -1.71 -24.64 5.81
C GLY A 400 -2.09 -24.86 7.28
N TYR A 401 -3.14 -25.63 7.56
CA TYR A 401 -3.65 -25.87 8.92
C TYR A 401 -3.53 -27.33 9.38
N GLY A 402 -2.96 -28.23 8.58
CA GLY A 402 -2.88 -29.66 8.90
C GLY A 402 -4.26 -30.35 8.95
N ASN A 403 -4.40 -31.36 9.81
CA ASN A 403 -5.72 -31.92 10.10
C ASN A 403 -6.54 -30.89 10.88
N ARG A 404 -7.70 -30.53 10.33
CA ARG A 404 -8.54 -29.45 10.81
C ARG A 404 -9.99 -29.91 11.04
N ILE A 405 -10.57 -29.45 12.14
CA ILE A 405 -12.02 -29.55 12.43
C ILE A 405 -12.57 -28.15 12.68
N ILE A 406 -13.74 -27.87 12.11
CA ILE A 406 -14.54 -26.68 12.40
C ILE A 406 -15.83 -27.12 13.09
N LEU A 407 -16.08 -26.57 14.27
CA LEU A 407 -17.29 -26.80 15.06
C LEU A 407 -18.18 -25.57 14.98
N ASP A 408 -19.45 -25.76 14.59
CA ASP A 408 -20.48 -24.72 14.61
C ASP A 408 -21.23 -24.77 15.95
N HIS A 409 -21.26 -23.64 16.65
CA HIS A 409 -21.93 -23.48 17.94
C HIS A 409 -23.28 -22.76 17.81
N GLY A 410 -23.72 -22.47 16.58
CA GLY A 410 -24.94 -21.72 16.31
C GLY A 410 -24.80 -20.24 16.60
N PHE A 411 -25.88 -19.62 17.08
CA PHE A 411 -25.89 -18.20 17.45
C PHE A 411 -25.67 -18.02 18.94
N VAL A 412 -24.60 -17.33 19.31
CA VAL A 412 -24.28 -16.97 20.69
C VAL A 412 -24.23 -15.45 20.78
N ALA A 413 -24.98 -14.87 21.72
CA ALA A 413 -25.13 -13.41 21.87
C ALA A 413 -25.50 -12.67 20.55
N GLY A 414 -26.30 -13.31 19.68
CA GLY A 414 -26.79 -12.71 18.43
C GLY A 414 -25.82 -12.76 17.25
N VAL A 415 -24.64 -13.37 17.41
CA VAL A 415 -23.66 -13.60 16.33
C VAL A 415 -23.45 -15.10 16.11
N SER A 416 -23.21 -15.50 14.86
CA SER A 416 -22.85 -16.88 14.55
C SER A 416 -21.43 -17.16 15.07
N LEU A 417 -21.28 -18.23 15.84
CA LEU A 417 -20.04 -18.61 16.49
C LEU A 417 -19.58 -19.97 15.98
N ALA A 418 -18.34 -20.05 15.52
CA ALA A 418 -17.68 -21.29 15.16
C ALA A 418 -16.26 -21.31 15.72
N THR A 419 -15.79 -22.49 16.12
CA THR A 419 -14.39 -22.72 16.52
C THR A 419 -13.67 -23.59 15.50
N SER A 420 -12.37 -23.40 15.39
CA SER A 420 -11.52 -24.16 14.48
C SER A 420 -10.31 -24.73 15.21
N TYR A 421 -10.10 -26.03 15.06
CA TYR A 421 -8.99 -26.78 15.64
C TYR A 421 -8.06 -27.19 14.52
N ASN A 422 -6.78 -26.84 14.62
CA ASN A 422 -5.78 -26.99 13.56
C ASN A 422 -4.60 -27.84 14.04
N HIS A 423 -3.82 -28.35 13.10
CA HIS A 423 -2.56 -29.08 13.29
C HIS A 423 -2.70 -30.35 14.13
N MET A 424 -3.89 -30.97 14.15
CA MET A 424 -4.11 -32.21 14.87
C MET A 424 -3.33 -33.37 14.23
N THR A 425 -2.94 -34.36 15.02
CA THR A 425 -2.33 -35.59 14.49
C THR A 425 -3.35 -36.50 13.83
N SER A 426 -4.58 -36.53 14.36
CA SER A 426 -5.71 -37.33 13.85
C SER A 426 -7.04 -36.83 14.43
N PHE A 427 -8.14 -37.14 13.76
CA PHE A 427 -9.51 -37.08 14.31
C PHE A 427 -10.28 -38.34 13.85
N ALA A 428 -11.18 -38.85 14.68
CA ALA A 428 -11.88 -40.13 14.48
C ALA A 428 -13.38 -39.93 14.21
#